data_AF-A0A2N3D459-F1
#
_entry.id   AF-A0A2N3D459-F1
#
_cell.length_a   1.000
_cell.length_b   1.000
_cell.length_c   1.000
_cell.angle_alpha   90.00
_cell.angle_beta   90.00
_cell.angle_gamma   90.00
#
_symmetry.space_group_name_H-M   'P 1'
#
loop_
_entity.id
_entity.type
_entity.pdbx_description
1 polymer ?
#
loop_
_entity_poly.entity_id
_entity_poly.type
_entity_poly.pdbx_seq_one_letter_code
_entity_poly.pdbx_strand_id
1 'polypeptide(L)'
;VGTVMELFKTQAGSWTYPEASVLHIGAVPLFSGFMYAAVGSYIARVWRIFDFRFSHYPPAWVTWTLAAAIYINFFTHHFTIDIRWGLFAATALVFWRTRIHFRNWRAHRWMPLLVGFGLVALFIWFAENIATFANAWNYPGQENEWRMVSIAKYGSWYLLMLISFVLVALVQPVRAPD
;
A
#
# COMPACT_ATOMS: atom_id res chain seq x y z
N VAL A 1 -11.45 3.65 3.71
CA VAL A 1 -10.06 4.15 3.88
C VAL A 1 -9.55 4.80 2.59
N GLY A 2 -9.39 4.07 1.48
CA GLY A 2 -8.92 4.64 0.21
C GLY A 2 -9.73 5.83 -0.31
N THR A 3 -11.06 5.73 -0.36
CA THR A 3 -11.95 6.81 -0.84
C THR A 3 -11.84 8.11 -0.02
N VAL A 4 -11.62 8.02 1.28
CA VAL A 4 -11.44 9.20 2.15
C VAL A 4 -10.11 9.89 1.86
N MET A 5 -9.06 9.12 1.62
CA MET A 5 -7.75 9.65 1.23
C MET A 5 -7.80 10.34 -0.13
N GLU A 6 -8.52 9.77 -1.10
CA GLU A 6 -8.73 10.42 -2.39
C GLU A 6 -9.53 11.70 -2.29
N LEU A 7 -10.57 11.74 -1.46
CA LEU A 7 -11.40 12.93 -1.26
C LEU A 7 -10.55 14.10 -0.76
N PHE A 8 -9.66 13.83 0.19
CA PHE A 8 -8.72 14.84 0.66
C PHE A 8 -7.71 15.25 -0.42
N LYS A 9 -7.10 14.29 -1.14
CA LYS A 9 -6.05 14.59 -2.12
C LYS A 9 -6.56 15.35 -3.35
N THR A 10 -7.79 15.08 -3.79
CA THR A 10 -8.46 15.83 -4.85
C THR A 10 -8.78 17.26 -4.39
N GLN A 11 -9.25 17.46 -3.15
CA GLN A 11 -9.46 18.80 -2.61
C GLN A 11 -8.15 19.58 -2.36
N ALA A 12 -7.06 18.88 -2.00
CA ALA A 12 -5.74 19.47 -1.84
C ALA A 12 -5.00 19.71 -3.17
N GLY A 13 -5.65 19.49 -4.33
CA GLY A 13 -5.08 19.75 -5.65
C GLY A 13 -3.89 18.84 -6.04
N SER A 14 -3.72 17.70 -5.38
CA SER A 14 -2.61 16.78 -5.68
C SER A 14 -2.75 16.07 -7.04
N TRP A 15 -3.99 15.96 -7.53
CA TRP A 15 -4.37 15.60 -8.90
C TRP A 15 -5.85 15.93 -9.12
N THR A 16 -6.32 15.88 -10.37
CA THR A 16 -7.73 16.09 -10.73
C THR A 16 -8.20 14.97 -11.64
N TYR A 17 -9.45 14.53 -11.47
CA TYR A 17 -10.10 13.64 -12.45
C TYR A 17 -10.67 14.50 -13.58
N PRO A 18 -10.11 14.43 -14.80
CA PRO A 18 -10.54 15.31 -15.91
C PRO A 18 -11.84 14.84 -16.56
N GLU A 19 -12.19 13.56 -16.42
CA GLU A 19 -13.38 12.98 -17.05
C GLU A 19 -14.60 13.01 -16.14
N ALA A 20 -15.78 13.22 -16.74
CA ALA A 20 -17.05 13.20 -16.05
C ALA A 20 -17.38 11.77 -15.57
N SER A 21 -17.48 11.58 -14.25
CA SER A 21 -17.89 10.30 -13.66
C SER A 21 -19.36 10.32 -13.28
N VAL A 22 -20.11 9.27 -13.66
CA VAL A 22 -21.54 9.14 -13.33
C VAL A 22 -21.79 8.81 -11.85
N LEU A 23 -20.88 8.05 -11.23
CA LEU A 23 -20.97 7.64 -9.83
C LEU A 23 -19.77 8.18 -9.06
N HIS A 24 -20.00 9.21 -8.24
CA HIS A 24 -18.95 9.87 -7.45
C HIS A 24 -19.45 10.31 -6.08
N ILE A 25 -18.53 10.45 -5.14
CA ILE A 25 -18.75 11.12 -3.86
C ILE A 25 -17.82 12.34 -3.87
N GLY A 26 -18.38 13.55 -3.82
CA GLY A 26 -17.59 14.78 -3.99
C GLY A 26 -16.90 14.82 -5.36
N ALA A 27 -15.61 15.12 -5.39
CA ALA A 27 -14.78 15.11 -6.61
C ALA A 27 -14.19 13.72 -6.94
N VAL A 28 -14.53 12.68 -6.16
CA VAL A 28 -13.91 11.37 -6.26
C VAL A 28 -14.86 10.36 -6.88
N PRO A 29 -14.50 9.76 -8.03
CA PRO A 29 -15.31 8.73 -8.65
C PRO A 29 -15.28 7.44 -7.83
N LEU A 30 -16.40 6.71 -7.76
CA LEU A 30 -16.49 5.48 -6.97
C LEU A 30 -15.52 4.39 -7.45
N PHE A 31 -15.14 4.38 -8.74
CA PHE A 31 -14.23 3.38 -9.30
C PHE A 31 -12.88 3.37 -8.59
N SER A 32 -12.37 4.52 -8.13
CA SER A 32 -11.08 4.57 -7.42
C SER A 32 -11.18 3.89 -6.05
N GLY A 33 -12.31 4.09 -5.36
CA GLY A 33 -12.66 3.34 -4.15
C GLY A 33 -12.69 1.83 -4.39
N PHE A 34 -13.29 1.39 -5.49
CA PHE A 34 -13.27 -0.02 -5.91
C PHE A 34 -11.86 -0.53 -6.18
N MET A 35 -10.99 0.25 -6.84
CA MET A 35 -9.60 -0.13 -7.09
C MET A 35 -8.83 -0.37 -5.77
N TYR A 36 -8.95 0.53 -4.78
CA TYR A 36 -8.31 0.31 -3.48
C TYR A 36 -8.89 -0.87 -2.71
N ALA A 37 -10.22 -1.09 -2.79
CA ALA A 37 -10.86 -2.23 -2.17
C ALA A 37 -10.40 -3.56 -2.80
N ALA A 38 -10.18 -3.59 -4.12
CA ALA A 38 -9.69 -4.76 -4.84
C ALA A 38 -8.32 -5.21 -4.33
N VAL A 39 -7.42 -4.28 -3.99
CA VAL A 39 -6.11 -4.60 -3.38
C VAL A 39 -6.29 -5.33 -2.05
N GLY A 40 -7.15 -4.83 -1.17
CA GLY A 40 -7.45 -5.48 0.12
C GLY A 40 -8.04 -6.89 -0.07
N SER A 41 -9.00 -7.04 -0.99
CA SER A 41 -9.59 -8.34 -1.32
C SER A 41 -8.56 -9.32 -1.90
N TYR A 42 -7.62 -8.84 -2.73
CA TYR A 42 -6.53 -9.65 -3.26
C TYR A 42 -5.63 -10.18 -2.14
N ILE A 43 -5.16 -9.31 -1.23
CA ILE A 43 -4.33 -9.72 -0.09
C ILE A 43 -5.07 -10.77 0.75
N ALA A 44 -6.34 -10.51 1.11
CA ALA A 44 -7.14 -11.43 1.91
C ALA A 44 -7.30 -12.80 1.23
N ARG A 45 -7.43 -12.82 -0.09
CA ARG A 45 -7.53 -14.04 -0.87
C ARG A 45 -6.21 -14.81 -0.92
N VAL A 46 -5.10 -14.12 -1.25
CA VAL A 46 -3.75 -14.72 -1.28
C VAL A 46 -3.39 -15.28 0.10
N TRP A 47 -3.70 -14.55 1.17
CA TRP A 47 -3.48 -15.00 2.55
C TRP A 47 -4.12 -16.36 2.82
N ARG A 48 -5.37 -16.55 2.40
CA ARG A 48 -6.09 -17.82 2.58
C ARG A 48 -5.56 -18.93 1.67
N ILE A 49 -5.30 -18.62 0.39
CA ILE A 49 -4.87 -19.61 -0.60
C ILE A 49 -3.48 -20.16 -0.25
N PHE A 50 -2.56 -19.29 0.12
CA PHE A 50 -1.19 -19.66 0.45
C PHE A 50 -1.00 -19.97 1.94
N ASP A 51 -2.09 -20.10 2.72
CA ASP A 51 -2.07 -20.37 4.16
C ASP A 51 -0.98 -19.55 4.88
N PHE A 52 -1.10 -18.23 4.86
CA PHE A 52 -0.07 -17.37 5.47
C PHE A 52 -0.05 -17.53 6.99
N ARG A 53 1.16 -17.80 7.50
CA ARG A 53 1.47 -17.91 8.92
C ARG A 53 2.65 -17.03 9.27
N PHE A 54 2.69 -16.57 10.51
CA PHE A 54 3.64 -15.54 10.91
C PHE A 54 4.36 -15.97 12.17
N SER A 55 5.70 -15.95 12.12
CA SER A 55 6.52 -16.06 13.32
C SER A 55 6.92 -14.67 13.79
N HIS A 56 6.95 -14.47 15.11
CA HIS A 56 7.30 -13.18 15.74
C HIS A 56 6.47 -12.01 15.19
N TYR A 57 5.17 -12.23 14.97
CA TYR A 57 4.27 -11.14 14.61
C TYR A 57 4.11 -10.21 15.82
N PRO A 58 4.31 -8.89 15.66
CA PRO A 58 4.17 -7.95 16.76
C PRO A 58 2.73 -7.91 17.30
N PRO A 59 2.51 -7.47 18.54
CA PRO A 59 1.17 -7.29 19.08
C PRO A 59 0.30 -6.41 18.16
N ALA A 60 -0.98 -6.77 18.02
CA ALA A 60 -1.88 -6.12 17.07
C ALA A 60 -1.93 -4.60 17.24
N TRP A 61 -1.96 -4.12 18.49
CA TRP A 61 -1.97 -2.68 18.79
C TRP A 61 -0.76 -1.93 18.21
N VAL A 62 0.44 -2.53 18.21
CA VAL A 62 1.66 -1.92 17.62
C VAL A 62 1.45 -1.72 16.12
N THR A 63 0.89 -2.72 15.45
CA THR A 63 0.63 -2.64 14.00
C THR A 63 -0.47 -1.65 13.67
N TRP A 64 -1.49 -1.51 14.52
CA TRP A 64 -2.57 -0.55 14.34
C TRP A 64 -2.07 0.89 14.51
N THR A 65 -1.28 1.15 15.56
CA THR A 65 -0.67 2.46 15.80
C THR A 65 0.25 2.84 14.64
N LEU A 66 1.10 1.92 14.17
CA LEU A 66 1.97 2.18 13.02
C LEU A 66 1.17 2.48 11.74
N ALA A 67 0.15 1.67 11.43
CA ALA A 67 -0.70 1.90 10.26
C ALA A 67 -1.46 3.23 10.35
N ALA A 68 -1.98 3.58 11.53
CA ALA A 68 -2.63 4.87 11.76
C ALA A 68 -1.66 6.05 11.59
N ALA A 69 -0.45 5.95 12.13
CA ALA A 69 0.58 6.97 11.97
C ALA A 69 0.98 7.17 10.50
N ILE A 70 1.15 6.08 9.75
CA ILE A 70 1.41 6.13 8.30
C ILE A 70 0.23 6.76 7.56
N TYR A 71 -1.00 6.36 7.89
CA TYR A 71 -2.19 6.91 7.27
C TYR A 71 -2.28 8.41 7.51
N ILE A 72 -2.16 8.87 8.76
CA ILE A 72 -2.14 10.30 9.11
C ILE A 72 -1.03 11.04 8.38
N ASN A 73 0.18 10.48 8.32
CA ASN A 73 1.30 11.11 7.60
C ASN A 73 0.99 11.33 6.11
N PHE A 74 0.26 10.43 5.44
CA PHE A 74 -0.15 10.67 4.06
C PHE A 74 -1.03 11.92 3.89
N PHE A 75 -1.82 12.30 4.89
CA PHE A 75 -2.59 13.55 4.89
C PHE A 75 -1.74 14.74 5.30
N THR A 76 -0.93 14.58 6.36
CA THR A 76 -0.20 15.71 6.95
C THR A 76 1.06 16.09 6.20
N HIS A 77 1.69 15.20 5.42
CA HIS A 77 2.91 15.54 4.68
C HIS A 77 2.73 16.71 3.68
N HIS A 78 1.48 17.02 3.31
CA HIS A 78 1.17 18.17 2.46
C HIS A 78 1.28 19.51 3.22
N PHE A 79 1.14 19.47 4.55
CA PHE A 79 1.09 20.63 5.45
C PHE A 79 2.23 20.66 6.49
N THR A 80 2.92 19.53 6.73
CA THR A 80 3.95 19.36 7.77
C THR A 80 5.22 18.68 7.24
N ILE A 81 6.22 18.50 8.11
CA ILE A 81 7.47 17.77 7.80
C ILE A 81 7.16 16.33 7.35
N ASP A 82 7.86 15.90 6.31
CA ASP A 82 7.79 14.53 5.81
C ASP A 82 8.54 13.55 6.74
N ILE A 83 7.81 12.92 7.66
CA ILE A 83 8.35 11.94 8.62
C ILE A 83 8.46 10.51 8.07
N ARG A 84 8.36 10.30 6.74
CA ARG A 84 8.40 8.98 6.11
C ARG A 84 9.63 8.16 6.50
N TRP A 85 10.81 8.78 6.60
CA TRP A 85 12.03 8.11 7.04
C TRP A 85 11.91 7.52 8.45
N GLY A 86 11.29 8.25 9.37
CA GLY A 86 10.99 7.74 10.72
C GLY A 86 10.00 6.58 10.69
N LEU A 87 8.98 6.65 9.83
CA LEU A 87 8.01 5.56 9.64
C LEU A 87 8.63 4.31 9.01
N PHE A 88 9.58 4.46 8.09
CA PHE A 88 10.36 3.33 7.57
C PHE A 88 11.22 2.69 8.65
N ALA A 89 11.92 3.49 9.46
CA ALA A 89 12.71 2.99 10.57
C ALA A 89 11.84 2.26 11.61
N ALA A 90 10.68 2.82 11.96
CA ALA A 90 9.71 2.18 12.84
C ALA A 90 9.18 0.87 12.27
N THR A 91 8.84 0.86 10.98
CA THR A 91 8.39 -0.35 10.27
C THR A 91 9.47 -1.43 10.29
N ALA A 92 10.71 -1.07 9.98
CA ALA A 92 11.84 -1.98 10.03
C ALA A 92 12.01 -2.55 11.44
N LEU A 93 12.01 -1.71 12.47
CA LEU A 93 12.15 -2.14 13.86
C LEU A 93 11.04 -3.12 14.29
N VAL A 94 9.78 -2.80 13.97
CA VAL A 94 8.60 -3.57 14.36
C VAL A 94 8.58 -4.95 13.68
N PHE A 95 8.91 -5.00 12.39
CA PHE A 95 8.80 -6.23 11.58
C PHE A 95 10.13 -6.92 11.28
N TRP A 96 11.26 -6.46 11.84
CA TRP A 96 12.59 -7.01 11.56
C TRP A 96 12.67 -8.53 11.82
N ARG A 97 12.01 -8.99 12.89
CA ARG A 97 11.99 -10.40 13.28
C ARG A 97 10.82 -11.17 12.67
N THR A 98 9.87 -10.48 12.05
CA THR A 98 8.65 -11.09 11.55
C THR A 98 8.92 -11.83 10.24
N ARG A 99 8.62 -13.13 10.23
CA ARG A 99 8.73 -13.95 9.03
C ARG A 99 7.35 -14.44 8.63
N ILE A 100 7.08 -14.36 7.34
CA ILE A 100 5.88 -14.92 6.75
C ILE A 100 6.22 -16.30 6.17
N HIS A 101 5.43 -17.28 6.56
CA HIS A 101 5.45 -18.64 6.05
C HIS A 101 4.25 -18.81 5.13
N PHE A 102 4.49 -19.25 3.91
CA PHE A 102 3.47 -19.40 2.89
C PHE A 102 3.64 -20.75 2.20
N ARG A 103 2.53 -21.42 1.93
CA ARG A 103 2.49 -22.72 1.29
C ARG A 103 2.34 -22.56 -0.23
N ASN A 104 3.45 -22.72 -0.95
CA ASN A 104 3.38 -22.88 -2.40
C ASN A 104 3.17 -24.37 -2.71
N TRP A 105 1.95 -24.74 -3.09
CA TRP A 105 1.54 -26.10 -3.45
C TRP A 105 1.66 -27.12 -2.31
N ARG A 106 2.86 -27.65 -2.05
CA ARG A 106 3.10 -28.75 -1.09
C ARG A 106 3.92 -28.37 0.13
N ALA A 107 4.79 -27.35 0.06
CA ALA A 107 5.72 -27.04 1.14
C ALA A 107 5.58 -25.58 1.60
N HIS A 108 5.69 -25.37 2.92
CA HIS A 108 5.82 -24.04 3.48
C HIS A 108 7.22 -23.50 3.18
N ARG A 109 7.26 -22.35 2.49
CA ARG A 109 8.44 -21.51 2.31
C ARG A 109 8.33 -20.33 3.25
N TRP A 110 9.45 -19.73 3.63
CA TRP A 110 9.45 -18.55 4.47
C TRP A 110 10.22 -17.40 3.81
N MET A 111 9.81 -16.17 4.12
CA MET A 111 10.58 -14.97 3.82
C MET A 111 10.40 -13.92 4.94
N PRO A 112 11.36 -13.01 5.15
CA PRO A 112 11.13 -11.85 6.02
C PRO A 112 9.98 -11.00 5.49
N LEU A 113 9.06 -10.58 6.36
CA LEU A 113 7.86 -9.85 5.93
C LEU A 113 8.20 -8.52 5.23
N LEU A 114 9.25 -7.84 5.71
CA LEU A 114 9.77 -6.60 5.10
C LEU A 114 10.21 -6.81 3.64
N VAL A 115 10.82 -7.95 3.33
CA VAL A 115 11.21 -8.30 1.95
C VAL A 115 9.97 -8.53 1.10
N GLY A 116 8.96 -9.23 1.63
CA GLY A 116 7.68 -9.40 0.95
C GLY A 116 7.02 -8.07 0.56
N PHE A 117 6.93 -7.13 1.50
CA PHE A 117 6.41 -5.78 1.20
C PHE A 117 7.26 -5.03 0.17
N GLY A 118 8.59 -5.15 0.26
CA GLY A 118 9.51 -4.54 -0.70
C GLY A 118 9.30 -5.06 -2.12
N LEU A 119 9.18 -6.38 -2.27
CA LEU A 119 8.93 -7.01 -3.57
C LEU A 119 7.58 -6.58 -4.15
N VAL A 120 6.51 -6.55 -3.34
CA VAL A 120 5.20 -6.08 -3.83
C VAL A 120 5.26 -4.62 -4.25
N ALA A 121 5.84 -3.74 -3.43
CA ALA A 121 6.02 -2.34 -3.77
C ALA A 121 6.85 -2.14 -5.04
N LEU A 122 7.83 -3.02 -5.29
CA LEU A 122 8.68 -2.99 -6.48
C LEU A 122 7.87 -3.31 -7.73
N PHE A 123 7.04 -4.36 -7.69
CA PHE A 123 6.17 -4.71 -8.81
C PHE A 123 5.11 -3.65 -9.08
N ILE A 124 4.54 -3.02 -8.03
CA ILE A 124 3.62 -1.88 -8.20
C ILE A 124 4.35 -0.72 -8.88
N TRP A 125 5.58 -0.41 -8.46
CA TRP A 125 6.35 0.66 -9.07
C TRP A 125 6.76 0.33 -10.53
N PHE A 126 7.04 -0.92 -10.86
CA PHE A 126 7.21 -1.32 -12.27
C PHE A 126 5.93 -1.16 -13.07
N ALA A 127 4.79 -1.60 -12.54
CA ALA A 127 3.50 -1.41 -13.19
C ALA A 127 3.19 0.06 -13.43
N GLU A 128 3.52 0.93 -12.47
CA GLU A 128 3.40 2.39 -12.60
C GLU A 128 4.27 2.93 -13.74
N ASN A 129 5.54 2.49 -13.85
CA ASN A 129 6.42 2.92 -14.94
C ASN A 129 5.92 2.43 -16.31
N ILE A 130 5.37 1.22 -16.39
CA ILE A 130 4.79 0.69 -17.64
C ILE A 130 3.53 1.47 -18.00
N ALA A 131 2.67 1.78 -17.03
CA ALA A 131 1.45 2.54 -17.24
C ALA A 131 1.72 3.97 -17.73
N THR A 132 2.71 4.66 -17.15
CA THR A 132 3.14 5.98 -17.62
C THR A 132 3.84 5.91 -18.98
N PHE A 133 4.62 4.86 -19.24
CA PHE A 133 5.22 4.64 -20.57
C PHE A 133 4.15 4.40 -21.65
N ALA A 134 3.08 3.68 -21.32
CA ALA A 134 1.96 3.42 -22.21
C ALA A 134 0.97 4.59 -22.34
N ASN A 135 1.24 5.74 -21.72
CA ASN A 135 0.33 6.91 -21.67
C ASN A 135 -1.07 6.59 -21.12
N ALA A 136 -1.20 5.61 -20.21
CA ALA A 136 -2.48 5.34 -19.55
C ALA A 136 -2.90 6.50 -18.62
N TRP A 137 -1.93 7.15 -17.98
CA TRP A 137 -2.03 8.44 -17.29
C TRP A 137 -0.64 9.05 -17.13
N ASN A 138 -0.54 10.38 -17.11
CA ASN A 138 0.73 11.10 -17.07
C ASN A 138 0.84 12.01 -15.84
N TYR A 139 2.05 12.08 -15.26
CA TYR A 139 2.34 13.05 -14.21
C TYR A 139 2.56 14.46 -14.81
N PRO A 140 2.26 15.54 -14.06
CA PRO A 140 2.54 16.90 -14.50
C PRO A 140 4.01 17.06 -14.90
N GLY A 141 4.27 17.49 -16.13
CA GLY A 141 5.63 17.62 -16.68
C GLY A 141 6.18 16.39 -17.41
N GLN A 142 5.41 15.31 -17.55
CA GLN A 142 5.74 14.14 -18.41
C GLN A 142 4.92 14.09 -19.71
N GLU A 143 4.13 15.13 -20.00
CA GLU A 143 3.22 15.14 -21.15
C GLU A 143 3.94 15.10 -22.50
N ASN A 144 5.20 15.59 -22.55
CA ASN A 144 5.99 15.67 -23.79
C ASN A 144 7.16 14.67 -23.84
N GLU A 145 7.65 14.19 -22.69
CA GLU A 145 8.78 13.25 -22.60
C GLU A 145 8.60 12.29 -21.41
N TRP A 146 8.68 10.98 -21.68
CA TRP A 146 8.65 9.98 -20.61
C TRP A 146 9.92 10.06 -19.76
N ARG A 147 9.74 9.99 -18.45
CA ARG A 147 10.81 9.87 -17.46
C ARG A 147 10.50 8.74 -16.49
N MET A 148 11.54 8.16 -15.93
CA MET A 148 11.37 7.13 -14.92
C MET A 148 10.69 7.69 -13.67
N VAL A 149 9.70 6.98 -13.16
CA VAL A 149 8.95 7.40 -11.96
C VAL A 149 9.89 7.38 -10.76
N SER A 150 9.95 8.49 -10.02
CA SER A 150 10.84 8.66 -8.87
C SER A 150 10.75 7.52 -7.86
N ILE A 151 11.89 7.10 -7.32
CA ILE A 151 11.99 6.08 -6.26
C ILE A 151 11.24 6.49 -4.98
N ALA A 152 10.98 7.78 -4.79
CA ALA A 152 10.15 8.25 -3.68
C ALA A 152 8.72 7.65 -3.73
N LYS A 153 8.20 7.36 -4.93
CA LYS A 153 6.89 6.71 -5.12
C LYS A 153 6.91 5.25 -4.68
N TYR A 154 8.02 4.54 -4.89
CA TYR A 154 8.20 3.19 -4.37
C TYR A 154 8.04 3.15 -2.84
N GLY A 155 8.65 4.10 -2.13
CA GLY A 155 8.49 4.22 -0.68
C GLY A 155 7.03 4.46 -0.26
N SER A 156 6.29 5.30 -1.00
CA SER A 156 4.86 5.51 -0.75
C SER A 156 4.03 4.23 -0.96
N TRP A 157 4.30 3.47 -2.02
CA TRP A 157 3.63 2.18 -2.25
C TRP A 157 3.91 1.17 -1.14
N TYR A 158 5.15 1.12 -0.66
CA TYR A 158 5.54 0.28 0.46
C TYR A 158 4.73 0.59 1.73
N LEU A 159 4.62 1.87 2.09
CA LEU A 159 3.86 2.30 3.28
C LEU A 159 2.35 2.11 3.11
N LEU A 160 1.81 2.35 1.92
CA LEU A 160 0.41 2.09 1.62
C LEU A 160 0.10 0.59 1.72
N MET A 161 1.00 -0.26 1.24
CA MET A 161 0.87 -1.71 1.32
C MET A 161 0.77 -2.17 2.77
N LEU A 162 1.55 -1.58 3.68
CA LEU A 162 1.48 -1.87 5.11
C LEU A 162 0.09 -1.56 5.68
N ILE A 163 -0.49 -0.41 5.33
CA ILE A 163 -1.86 -0.06 5.77
C ILE A 163 -2.85 -1.13 5.29
N SER A 164 -2.83 -1.48 3.99
CA SER A 164 -3.73 -2.50 3.44
C SER A 164 -3.54 -3.85 4.11
N PHE A 165 -2.31 -4.26 4.40
CA PHE A 165 -2.00 -5.49 5.10
C PHE A 165 -2.57 -5.50 6.51
N VAL A 166 -2.36 -4.43 7.29
CA VAL A 166 -2.88 -4.33 8.67
C VAL A 166 -4.42 -4.32 8.69
N LEU A 167 -5.05 -3.65 7.73
CA LEU A 167 -6.51 -3.69 7.59
C LEU A 167 -7.02 -5.11 7.30
N VAL A 168 -6.31 -5.88 6.49
CA VAL A 168 -6.68 -7.29 6.24
C VAL A 168 -6.43 -8.15 7.47
N ALA A 169 -5.34 -7.93 8.21
CA ALA A 169 -5.03 -8.64 9.44
C ALA A 169 -6.06 -8.41 10.56
N LEU A 170 -6.84 -7.32 10.51
CA LEU A 170 -7.98 -7.10 11.40
C LEU A 170 -9.14 -8.07 11.14
N VAL A 171 -9.30 -8.51 9.90
CA VAL A 171 -10.42 -9.37 9.45
C VAL A 171 -9.99 -10.82 9.24
N GLN A 172 -8.69 -11.06 9.01
CA GLN A 172 -8.08 -12.37 8.86
C GLN A 172 -7.13 -12.62 10.04
N PRO A 173 -7.44 -13.57 10.94
CA PRO A 173 -6.63 -13.79 12.13
C PRO A 173 -5.22 -14.26 11.77
N VAL A 174 -4.23 -13.63 12.41
CA VAL A 174 -2.81 -14.00 12.28
C VAL A 174 -2.58 -15.34 12.99
N ARG A 175 -2.03 -16.31 12.27
CA ARG A 175 -1.75 -17.66 12.78
C ARG A 175 -0.24 -17.88 12.92
N ALA A 176 0.16 -18.60 13.97
CA ALA A 176 1.53 -19.05 14.13
C ALA A 176 1.84 -20.22 13.16
N PRO A 177 3.10 -20.38 12.71
CA PRO A 177 3.53 -21.60 12.03
C PRO A 177 3.36 -22.83 12.95
N ASP A 178 3.09 -23.99 12.33
CA ASP A 178 3.07 -25.30 13.03
C ASP A 178 4.43 -25.65 13.63
#